data_AF-A0A6L8CMH9-F1
#
_entry.id   AF-A0A6L8CMH9-F1
#
_cell.length_a   1.000
_cell.length_b   1.000
_cell.length_c   1.000
_cell.angle_alpha   90.00
_cell.angle_beta   90.00
_cell.angle_gamma   90.00
#
_symmetry.space_group_name_H-M   'P 1'
#
loop_
_entity.id
_entity.type
_entity.pdbx_description
1 polymer ?
#
loop_
_entity_poly.entity_id
_entity_poly.type
_entity_poly.pdbx_seq_one_letter_code
_entity_poly.pdbx_strand_id
1 'polypeptide(L)'
;MKFSRIFEEIFPFFQYIINSNILRKKSGRKDILSFPEFQEYVNLSEEQLTIRLKEERERAAFIDDKTFKLTLSLSIGLSILGLTAAFLAKAFFADVVILIFGIGIFYILVAGFLALGALRTIPSFGYGTDFMLKSQDNPLSVLADSLARQETMNLIRHLRNEAAFQTLRNGLFMIFLGIFLFILFMLHKPPDTIVKLWAFN
;
A
#
# COMPACT_ATOMS: atom_id res chain seq x y z
N MET A 1 -23.37 -1.81 -3.64
CA MET A 1 -22.25 -2.63 -3.13
C MET A 1 -21.30 -3.20 -4.20
N LYS A 2 -21.74 -3.61 -5.41
CA LYS A 2 -20.81 -4.16 -6.43
C LYS A 2 -19.90 -3.13 -7.11
N PHE A 3 -20.41 -1.91 -7.36
CA PHE A 3 -19.64 -0.86 -8.04
C PHE A 3 -18.48 -0.30 -7.18
N SER A 4 -18.62 -0.28 -5.85
CA SER A 4 -17.52 0.19 -4.98
C SER A 4 -16.34 -0.77 -5.01
N ARG A 5 -16.59 -2.09 -5.02
CA ARG A 5 -15.51 -3.10 -5.08
C ARG A 5 -14.69 -3.03 -6.36
N ILE A 6 -15.37 -2.84 -7.51
CA ILE A 6 -14.66 -2.67 -8.79
C ILE A 6 -13.79 -1.42 -8.76
N PHE A 7 -14.31 -0.32 -8.22
CA PHE A 7 -13.52 0.90 -8.08
C PHE A 7 -12.32 0.71 -7.13
N GLU A 8 -12.52 -0.01 -6.02
CA GLU A 8 -11.45 -0.37 -5.09
C GLU A 8 -10.33 -1.17 -5.78
N GLU A 9 -10.70 -2.13 -6.63
CA GLU A 9 -9.72 -2.95 -7.33
C GLU A 9 -8.97 -2.20 -8.43
N ILE A 10 -9.62 -1.26 -9.14
CA ILE A 10 -9.00 -0.49 -10.23
C ILE A 10 -8.16 0.68 -9.67
N PHE A 11 -8.67 1.35 -8.64
CA PHE A 11 -8.11 2.58 -8.06
C PHE A 11 -7.85 2.46 -6.55
N PRO A 12 -7.05 1.47 -6.11
CA PRO A 12 -6.82 1.17 -4.69
C PRO A 12 -6.19 2.34 -3.92
N PHE A 13 -5.34 3.13 -4.58
CA PHE A 13 -4.72 4.31 -3.99
C PHE A 13 -5.72 5.38 -3.54
N PHE A 14 -6.74 5.66 -4.36
CA PHE A 14 -7.75 6.67 -4.03
C PHE A 14 -8.62 6.21 -2.86
N GLN A 15 -8.98 4.93 -2.84
CA GLN A 15 -9.72 4.35 -1.72
C GLN A 15 -8.93 4.44 -0.42
N TYR A 16 -7.63 4.13 -0.47
CA TYR A 16 -6.74 4.29 0.68
C TYR A 16 -6.76 5.73 1.21
N ILE A 17 -6.65 6.75 0.35
CA ILE A 17 -6.69 8.15 0.77
C ILE A 17 -7.99 8.48 1.49
N ILE A 18 -9.13 8.08 0.92
CA ILE A 18 -10.45 8.37 1.48
C ILE A 18 -10.59 7.71 2.87
N ASN A 19 -10.34 6.40 2.95
CA ASN A 19 -10.53 5.63 4.18
C ASN A 19 -9.51 6.01 5.25
N SER A 20 -8.25 6.27 4.88
CA SER A 20 -7.24 6.73 5.84
C SER A 20 -7.59 8.10 6.43
N ASN A 21 -8.17 9.02 5.65
CA ASN A 21 -8.62 10.31 6.17
C ASN A 21 -9.77 10.16 7.17
N ILE A 22 -10.71 9.24 6.91
CA ILE A 22 -11.82 8.95 7.84
C ILE A 22 -11.27 8.38 9.15
N LEU A 23 -10.35 7.41 9.07
CA LEU A 23 -9.74 6.79 10.26
C LEU A 23 -8.84 7.76 11.03
N ARG A 24 -8.11 8.67 10.36
CA ARG A 24 -7.33 9.74 11.02
C ARG A 24 -8.25 10.70 11.80
N LYS A 25 -9.40 11.04 11.23
CA LYS A 25 -10.40 11.86 11.93
C LYS A 25 -10.96 11.12 13.14
N LYS A 26 -11.21 9.81 13.02
CA LYS A 26 -11.67 8.95 14.13
C LYS A 26 -10.65 8.89 15.25
N SER A 27 -9.38 8.62 14.93
CA SER A 27 -8.31 8.53 15.93
C SER A 27 -7.95 9.86 16.59
N GLY A 28 -8.30 10.99 15.97
CA GLY A 28 -8.11 12.33 16.53
C GLY A 28 -9.24 12.78 17.47
N ARG A 29 -10.35 12.04 17.57
CA ARG A 29 -11.45 12.41 18.46
C ARG A 29 -11.09 12.24 19.93
N LYS A 30 -11.69 13.05 20.80
CA LYS A 30 -11.48 12.98 22.26
C LYS A 30 -12.24 11.82 22.89
N ASP A 31 -13.33 11.41 22.27
CA ASP A 31 -14.30 10.41 22.74
C ASP A 31 -14.14 9.06 22.03
N ILE A 32 -12.91 8.63 21.72
CA ILE A 32 -12.70 7.39 20.94
C ILE A 32 -13.29 6.15 21.63
N LEU A 33 -13.31 6.11 22.96
CA LEU A 33 -13.91 5.01 23.72
C LEU A 33 -15.44 4.96 23.64
N SER A 34 -16.08 6.03 23.14
CA SER A 34 -17.54 6.04 22.93
C SER A 34 -17.97 5.20 21.72
N PHE A 35 -17.05 4.89 20.80
CA PHE A 35 -17.36 4.05 19.65
C PHE A 35 -17.66 2.62 20.11
N PRO A 36 -18.72 1.98 19.59
CA PRO A 36 -19.16 0.65 20.04
C PRO A 36 -18.05 -0.41 20.05
N GLU A 37 -17.13 -0.35 19.08
CA GLU A 37 -16.00 -1.27 18.95
C GLU A 37 -14.93 -1.16 20.05
N PHE A 38 -14.90 -0.06 20.81
CA PHE A 38 -13.89 0.20 21.85
C PHE A 38 -14.47 0.29 23.27
N GLN A 39 -15.80 0.25 23.42
CA GLN A 39 -16.45 0.39 24.73
C GLN A 39 -16.03 -0.71 25.71
N GLU A 40 -15.78 -1.92 25.20
CA GLU A 40 -15.38 -3.06 26.03
C GLU A 40 -13.93 -3.00 26.49
N TYR A 41 -13.11 -2.08 25.96
CA TYR A 41 -11.67 -2.02 26.29
C TYR A 41 -11.46 -1.55 27.72
N VAL A 42 -12.41 -0.82 28.29
CA VAL A 42 -12.41 -0.37 29.69
C VAL A 42 -12.58 -1.54 30.67
N ASN A 43 -13.10 -2.69 30.20
CA ASN A 43 -13.31 -3.87 31.04
C ASN A 43 -12.05 -4.76 31.15
N LEU A 44 -10.99 -4.46 30.39
CA LEU A 44 -9.74 -5.22 30.41
C LEU A 44 -8.86 -4.80 31.58
N SER A 45 -8.03 -5.72 32.07
CA SER A 45 -7.05 -5.39 33.11
C SER A 45 -5.91 -4.53 32.57
N GLU A 46 -5.27 -3.76 33.45
CA GLU A 46 -4.10 -2.93 33.11
C GLU A 46 -2.97 -3.75 32.47
N GLU A 47 -2.71 -4.95 32.99
CA GLU A 47 -1.71 -5.87 32.46
C GLU A 47 -2.07 -6.32 31.04
N GLN A 48 -3.33 -6.71 30.80
CA GLN A 48 -3.81 -7.12 29.48
C GLN A 48 -3.70 -5.98 28.47
N LEU A 49 -4.10 -4.77 28.84
CA LEU A 49 -4.02 -3.59 27.98
C LEU A 49 -2.56 -3.25 27.63
N THR A 50 -1.65 -3.32 28.60
CA THR A 50 -0.23 -3.03 28.39
C THR A 50 0.42 -4.05 27.45
N ILE A 51 0.13 -5.34 27.65
CA ILE A 51 0.62 -6.41 26.77
C ILE A 51 0.09 -6.20 25.36
N ARG A 52 -1.22 -6.03 25.18
CA ARG A 52 -1.85 -5.83 23.86
C ARG A 52 -1.32 -4.60 23.14
N LEU A 53 -1.13 -3.50 23.86
CA LEU A 53 -0.58 -2.27 23.30
C LEU A 53 0.86 -2.43 22.81
N LYS A 54 1.67 -3.20 23.54
CA LYS A 54 3.03 -3.56 23.11
C LYS A 54 3.01 -4.46 21.88
N GLU A 55 2.21 -5.53 21.90
CA GLU A 55 2.06 -6.46 20.77
C GLU A 55 1.62 -5.74 19.48
N GLU A 56 0.61 -4.86 19.56
CA GLU A 56 0.11 -4.11 18.40
C GLU A 56 1.14 -3.10 17.86
N ARG A 57 2.05 -2.59 18.70
CA ARG A 57 3.16 -1.73 18.25
C ARG A 57 4.25 -2.53 17.56
N GLU A 58 4.64 -3.68 18.10
CA GLU A 58 5.63 -4.57 17.49
C GLU A 58 5.12 -5.12 16.15
N ARG A 59 3.85 -5.53 16.10
CA ARG A 59 3.18 -5.95 14.89
C ARG A 59 3.16 -4.86 13.83
N ALA A 60 2.87 -3.61 14.22
CA ALA A 60 2.87 -2.47 13.30
C ALA A 60 4.26 -2.23 12.69
N ALA A 61 5.31 -2.22 13.51
CA ALA A 61 6.69 -2.03 13.05
C ALA A 61 7.13 -3.14 12.09
N PHE A 62 6.79 -4.40 12.41
CA PHE A 62 7.10 -5.55 11.57
C PHE A 62 6.40 -5.50 10.20
N ILE A 63 5.12 -5.11 10.20
CA ILE A 63 4.32 -4.97 8.99
C ILE A 63 4.88 -3.84 8.09
N ASP A 64 5.25 -2.71 8.69
CA ASP A 64 5.82 -1.56 7.98
C ASP A 64 7.18 -1.93 7.36
N ASP A 65 8.07 -2.60 8.10
CA ASP A 65 9.39 -3.02 7.60
C ASP A 65 9.29 -4.00 6.42
N LYS A 66 8.42 -5.00 6.54
CA LYS A 66 8.16 -5.97 5.46
C LYS A 66 7.60 -5.29 4.22
N THR A 67 6.59 -4.43 4.40
CA THR A 67 5.95 -3.74 3.29
C THR A 67 6.94 -2.83 2.58
N PHE A 68 7.71 -2.05 3.35
CA PHE A 68 8.73 -1.18 2.81
C PHE A 68 9.74 -1.95 1.96
N LYS A 69 10.42 -2.95 2.52
CA LYS A 69 11.50 -3.67 1.84
C LYS A 69 11.00 -4.37 0.57
N LEU A 70 9.94 -5.17 0.70
CA LEU A 70 9.47 -6.05 -0.38
C LEU A 70 8.74 -5.27 -1.47
N THR A 71 7.87 -4.34 -1.10
CA THR A 71 7.09 -3.59 -2.09
C THR A 71 7.98 -2.60 -2.84
N LEU A 72 8.91 -1.93 -2.15
CA LEU A 72 9.82 -1.00 -2.80
C LEU A 72 10.79 -1.72 -3.74
N SER A 73 11.39 -2.84 -3.31
CA SER A 73 12.31 -3.60 -4.15
C SER A 73 11.62 -4.11 -5.41
N LEU A 74 10.41 -4.67 -5.28
CA LEU A 74 9.61 -5.12 -6.42
C LEU A 74 9.22 -3.95 -7.32
N SER A 75 8.87 -2.80 -6.73
CA SER A 75 8.48 -1.64 -7.52
C SER A 75 9.62 -1.11 -8.36
N ILE A 76 10.83 -1.03 -7.81
CA ILE A 76 12.03 -0.62 -8.55
C ILE A 76 12.34 -1.64 -9.66
N GLY A 77 12.40 -2.93 -9.32
CA GLY A 77 12.71 -3.99 -10.29
C GLY A 77 11.72 -4.04 -11.46
N LEU A 78 10.41 -4.00 -11.16
CA LEU A 78 9.38 -4.02 -12.19
C LEU A 78 9.32 -2.74 -13.01
N SER A 79 9.67 -1.58 -12.43
CA SER A 79 9.77 -0.33 -13.19
C SER A 79 10.89 -0.39 -14.22
N ILE A 80 12.06 -0.92 -13.84
CA ILE A 80 13.20 -1.12 -14.76
C ILE A 80 12.80 -2.09 -15.89
N LEU A 81 12.20 -3.23 -15.54
CA LEU A 81 11.72 -4.20 -16.52
C LEU A 81 10.68 -3.60 -17.47
N GLY A 82 9.70 -2.88 -16.94
CA GLY A 82 8.68 -2.21 -17.74
C GLY A 82 9.27 -1.16 -18.68
N LEU A 83 10.24 -0.35 -18.22
CA LEU A 83 10.92 0.64 -19.05
C LEU A 83 11.69 -0.04 -20.19
N THR A 84 12.49 -1.06 -19.90
CA THR A 84 13.24 -1.82 -20.92
C THR A 84 12.29 -2.43 -21.95
N ALA A 85 11.16 -3.00 -21.52
CA ALA A 85 10.15 -3.57 -22.41
C ALA A 85 9.48 -2.49 -23.28
N ALA A 86 9.19 -1.31 -22.71
CA ALA A 86 8.63 -0.18 -23.45
C ALA A 86 9.61 0.37 -24.50
N PHE A 87 10.90 0.47 -24.16
CA PHE A 87 11.94 0.85 -25.11
C PHE A 87 12.05 -0.14 -26.28
N LEU A 88 11.99 -1.44 -25.98
CA LEU A 88 11.96 -2.47 -27.02
C LEU A 88 10.72 -2.31 -27.90
N ALA A 89 9.53 -2.19 -27.31
CA ALA A 89 8.28 -2.01 -28.05
C ALA A 89 8.29 -0.77 -28.96
N LYS A 90 8.94 0.32 -28.51
CA LYS A 90 9.14 1.54 -29.30
C LYS A 90 9.98 1.29 -30.56
N ALA A 91 11.03 0.48 -30.47
CA ALA A 91 11.84 0.12 -31.63
C ALA A 91 11.03 -0.61 -32.72
N PHE A 92 9.94 -1.29 -32.34
CA PHE A 92 9.08 -2.04 -33.26
C PHE A 92 7.80 -1.28 -33.68
N PHE A 93 7.66 0.00 -33.30
CA PHE A 93 6.49 0.86 -33.57
C PHE A 93 5.17 0.29 -33.02
N ALA A 94 5.20 -0.29 -31.82
CA ALA A 94 4.04 -0.88 -31.16
C ALA A 94 3.41 0.10 -30.14
N ASP A 95 2.82 1.21 -30.61
CA ASP A 95 2.37 2.32 -29.75
C ASP A 95 1.36 1.90 -28.65
N VAL A 96 0.44 0.98 -28.98
CA VAL A 96 -0.53 0.44 -28.01
C VAL A 96 0.16 -0.33 -26.88
N VAL A 97 1.21 -1.09 -27.20
CA VAL A 97 2.00 -1.85 -26.22
C VAL A 97 2.76 -0.90 -25.31
N ILE A 98 3.33 0.18 -25.86
CA ILE A 98 4.02 1.22 -25.07
C ILE A 98 3.06 1.88 -24.08
N LEU A 99 1.83 2.21 -24.51
CA LEU A 99 0.81 2.78 -23.63
C LEU A 99 0.49 1.83 -22.45
N ILE A 100 0.34 0.54 -22.72
CA ILE A 100 0.06 -0.48 -21.70
C ILE A 100 1.21 -0.60 -20.70
N PHE A 101 2.47 -0.62 -21.17
CA PHE A 101 3.63 -0.58 -20.29
C PHE A 101 3.68 0.72 -19.47
N GLY A 102 3.36 1.86 -20.06
CA GLY A 102 3.27 3.15 -19.37
C GLY A 102 2.26 3.13 -18.21
N ILE A 103 1.07 2.58 -18.45
CA ILE A 103 0.04 2.41 -17.39
C ILE A 103 0.55 1.43 -16.32
N GLY A 104 1.18 0.32 -16.71
CA GLY A 104 1.74 -0.64 -15.76
C GLY A 104 2.81 -0.03 -14.85
N ILE A 105 3.76 0.71 -15.43
CA ILE A 105 4.79 1.44 -14.71
C ILE A 105 4.16 2.48 -13.77
N PHE A 106 3.14 3.21 -14.22
CA PHE A 106 2.44 4.18 -13.35
C PHE A 106 1.86 3.51 -12.10
N TYR A 107 1.17 2.37 -12.24
CA TYR A 107 0.71 1.59 -11.09
C TYR A 107 1.87 1.18 -10.18
N ILE A 108 2.96 0.66 -10.73
CA ILE A 108 4.11 0.23 -9.94
C ILE A 108 4.75 1.40 -9.18
N LEU A 109 4.86 2.58 -9.80
CA LEU A 109 5.37 3.79 -9.15
C LEU A 109 4.47 4.21 -7.98
N VAL A 110 3.15 4.18 -8.15
CA VAL A 110 2.18 4.46 -7.07
C VAL A 110 2.36 3.46 -5.92
N ALA A 111 2.57 2.16 -6.22
CA ALA A 111 2.86 1.16 -5.20
C ALA A 111 4.16 1.47 -4.44
N GLY A 112 5.21 1.90 -5.16
CA GLY A 112 6.46 2.38 -4.58
C GLY A 112 6.27 3.58 -3.65
N PHE A 113 5.48 4.58 -4.05
CA PHE A 113 5.16 5.73 -3.20
C PHE A 113 4.37 5.34 -1.93
N LEU A 114 3.41 4.43 -2.06
CA LEU A 114 2.71 3.88 -0.89
C LEU A 114 3.66 3.14 0.06
N ALA A 115 4.61 2.38 -0.48
CA ALA A 115 5.63 1.69 0.30
C ALA A 115 6.61 2.68 0.99
N LEU A 116 7.00 3.77 0.33
CA LEU A 116 7.76 4.86 0.95
C LEU A 116 6.98 5.51 2.10
N GLY A 117 5.65 5.53 2.03
CA GLY A 117 4.78 5.93 3.13
C GLY A 117 4.93 5.07 4.40
N ALA A 118 5.55 3.89 4.33
CA ALA A 118 5.93 3.08 5.49
C ALA A 118 7.22 3.57 6.19
N LEU A 119 8.07 4.33 5.51
CA LEU A 119 9.21 5.01 6.14
C LEU A 119 8.77 6.18 7.01
N ARG A 120 7.68 6.86 6.61
CA ARG A 120 7.12 7.95 7.41
C ARG A 120 6.42 7.33 8.62
N THR A 121 6.93 7.64 9.81
CA THR A 121 6.35 7.17 11.07
C THR A 121 4.91 7.66 11.20
N ILE A 122 3.95 6.79 10.87
CA ILE A 122 2.56 6.99 11.27
C ILE A 122 2.56 7.09 12.80
N PRO A 123 1.80 8.02 13.40
CA PRO A 123 1.75 8.17 14.85
C PRO A 123 1.50 6.82 15.52
N SER A 124 2.29 6.55 16.55
CA SER A 124 2.04 5.46 17.48
C SER A 124 1.52 6.07 18.78
N PHE A 125 0.68 5.33 19.49
CA PHE A 125 0.11 5.76 20.77
C PHE A 125 0.58 4.82 21.88
N GLY A 126 0.47 5.26 23.13
CA GLY A 126 0.82 4.41 24.26
C GLY A 126 2.31 4.31 24.59
N TYR A 127 3.08 5.38 24.36
CA TYR A 127 4.52 5.40 24.64
C TYR A 127 5.07 6.80 24.91
N GLY A 128 6.24 6.85 25.53
CA GLY A 128 6.95 8.09 25.84
C GLY A 128 6.51 8.75 27.15
N THR A 129 7.16 9.85 27.49
CA THR A 129 7.02 10.51 28.80
C THR A 129 5.63 11.09 29.04
N ASP A 130 5.02 11.69 28.02
CA ASP A 130 3.66 12.27 28.15
C ASP A 130 2.61 11.19 28.44
N PHE A 131 2.72 10.02 27.81
CA PHE A 131 1.90 8.85 28.13
C PHE A 131 2.13 8.38 29.56
N MET A 132 3.40 8.23 29.99
CA MET A 132 3.72 7.78 31.35
C MET A 132 3.16 8.72 32.42
N LEU A 133 3.22 10.03 32.21
CA LEU A 133 2.67 11.03 33.14
C LEU A 133 1.14 10.92 33.22
N LYS A 134 0.44 10.81 32.08
CA LYS A 134 -1.03 10.68 32.05
C LYS A 134 -1.53 9.38 32.65
N SER A 135 -0.78 8.30 32.48
CA SER A 135 -1.14 6.99 33.03
C SER A 135 -1.00 6.89 34.55
N GLN A 136 -0.32 7.82 35.23
CA GLN A 136 -0.23 7.80 36.70
C GLN A 136 -1.58 8.10 37.37
N ASP A 137 -2.35 9.04 36.83
CA ASP A 137 -3.61 9.49 37.43
C ASP A 137 -4.79 8.57 37.08
N ASN A 138 -4.80 8.02 35.85
CA ASN A 138 -5.88 7.14 35.37
C ASN A 138 -5.33 6.10 34.38
N PRO A 139 -4.65 5.04 34.87
CA PRO A 139 -3.93 4.10 34.02
C PRO A 139 -4.85 3.36 33.05
N LEU A 140 -5.98 2.83 33.53
CA LEU A 140 -6.92 2.04 32.72
C LEU A 140 -7.51 2.86 31.57
N SER A 141 -8.00 4.07 31.84
CA SER A 141 -8.61 4.90 30.79
C SER A 141 -7.58 5.34 29.74
N VAL A 142 -6.36 5.69 30.16
CA VAL A 142 -5.31 6.18 29.25
C VAL A 142 -4.76 5.02 28.41
N LEU A 143 -4.63 3.82 28.98
CA LEU A 143 -4.26 2.61 28.27
C LEU A 143 -5.33 2.19 27.25
N ALA A 144 -6.60 2.17 27.64
CA ALA A 144 -7.70 1.83 26.75
C ALA A 144 -7.81 2.82 25.57
N ASP A 145 -7.73 4.13 25.85
CA ASP A 145 -7.72 5.17 24.80
C ASP A 145 -6.51 5.02 23.87
N SER A 146 -5.33 4.78 24.43
CA SER A 146 -4.10 4.56 23.65
C SER A 146 -4.20 3.33 22.76
N LEU A 147 -4.77 2.23 23.26
CA LEU A 147 -4.99 1.00 22.50
C LEU A 147 -5.97 1.24 21.35
N ALA A 148 -7.12 1.86 21.61
CA ALA A 148 -8.11 2.19 20.57
C ALA A 148 -7.52 3.08 19.46
N ARG A 149 -6.70 4.09 19.83
CA ARG A 149 -6.01 4.93 18.86
C ARG A 149 -4.95 4.16 18.08
N GLN A 150 -4.17 3.31 18.76
CA GLN A 150 -3.14 2.49 18.14
C GLN A 150 -3.74 1.52 17.11
N GLU A 151 -4.82 0.82 17.46
CA GLU A 151 -5.53 -0.07 16.55
C GLU A 151 -6.10 0.68 15.36
N THR A 152 -6.70 1.86 15.58
CA THR A 152 -7.17 2.71 14.48
C THR A 152 -6.03 3.10 13.54
N MET A 153 -4.82 3.37 14.05
CA MET A 153 -3.64 3.61 13.21
C MET A 153 -3.13 2.34 12.52
N ASN A 154 -3.26 1.18 13.15
CA ASN A 154 -2.93 -0.10 12.54
C ASN A 154 -3.87 -0.45 11.39
N LEU A 155 -5.15 -0.07 11.46
CA LEU A 155 -6.06 -0.15 10.31
C LEU A 155 -5.59 0.71 9.14
N ILE A 156 -5.06 1.92 9.40
CA ILE A 156 -4.48 2.76 8.33
C ILE A 156 -3.25 2.10 7.71
N ARG A 157 -2.36 1.54 8.53
CA ARG A 157 -1.18 0.78 8.05
C ARG A 157 -1.62 -0.39 7.17
N HIS A 158 -2.62 -1.14 7.62
CA HIS A 158 -3.18 -2.26 6.88
C HIS A 158 -3.72 -1.82 5.52
N LEU A 159 -4.58 -0.79 5.48
CA LEU A 159 -5.14 -0.25 4.24
C LEU A 159 -4.07 0.26 3.27
N ARG A 160 -3.00 0.90 3.78
CA ARG A 160 -1.88 1.36 2.95
C ARG A 160 -1.20 0.18 2.28
N ASN A 161 -0.93 -0.87 3.04
CA ASN A 161 -0.20 -2.04 2.54
C ASN A 161 -1.05 -2.86 1.58
N GLU A 162 -2.34 -3.00 1.85
CA GLU A 162 -3.30 -3.60 0.92
C GLU A 162 -3.35 -2.81 -0.39
N ALA A 163 -3.47 -1.49 -0.32
CA ALA A 163 -3.48 -0.65 -1.51
C ALA A 163 -2.16 -0.76 -2.28
N ALA A 164 -1.00 -0.79 -1.59
CA ALA A 164 0.29 -0.96 -2.23
C ALA A 164 0.39 -2.30 -2.97
N PHE A 165 -0.07 -3.39 -2.34
CA PHE A 165 -0.10 -4.72 -2.95
C PHE A 165 -1.05 -4.79 -4.16
N GLN A 166 -2.27 -4.27 -4.04
CA GLN A 166 -3.24 -4.26 -5.14
C GLN A 166 -2.73 -3.43 -6.32
N THR A 167 -2.11 -2.28 -6.05
CA THR A 167 -1.50 -1.42 -7.07
C THR A 167 -0.35 -2.15 -7.77
N LEU A 168 0.53 -2.82 -7.01
CA LEU A 168 1.63 -3.61 -7.57
C LEU A 168 1.12 -4.76 -8.45
N ARG A 169 0.10 -5.49 -7.98
CA ARG A 169 -0.57 -6.56 -8.73
C ARG A 169 -1.13 -6.05 -10.07
N ASN A 170 -1.84 -4.92 -10.06
CA ASN A 170 -2.41 -4.34 -11.27
C ASN A 170 -1.31 -3.92 -12.25
N GLY A 171 -0.23 -3.31 -11.76
CA GLY A 171 0.92 -2.94 -12.59
C GLY A 171 1.62 -4.15 -13.21
N LEU A 172 1.80 -5.23 -12.43
CA LEU A 172 2.36 -6.49 -12.93
C LEU A 172 1.47 -7.12 -14.01
N PHE A 173 0.15 -7.13 -13.80
CA PHE A 173 -0.81 -7.61 -14.80
C PHE A 173 -0.70 -6.83 -16.11
N MET A 174 -0.60 -5.50 -16.04
CA MET A 174 -0.43 -4.65 -17.23
C MET A 174 0.89 -4.93 -17.95
N ILE A 175 2.00 -5.16 -17.22
CA ILE A 175 3.27 -5.56 -17.84
C ILE A 175 3.12 -6.89 -18.58
N PHE A 176 2.51 -7.91 -17.95
CA PHE A 176 2.31 -9.20 -18.61
C PHE A 176 1.40 -9.10 -19.84
N LEU A 177 0.33 -8.33 -19.75
CA LEU A 177 -0.55 -8.06 -20.90
C LEU A 177 0.23 -7.35 -22.03
N GLY A 178 1.08 -6.37 -21.70
CA GLY A 178 1.93 -5.69 -22.66
C GLY A 178 2.89 -6.65 -23.36
N ILE A 179 3.58 -7.53 -22.62
CA ILE A 179 4.46 -8.56 -23.16
C ILE A 179 3.68 -9.51 -24.09
N PHE A 180 2.53 -9.99 -23.65
CA PHE A 180 1.69 -10.90 -24.43
C PHE A 180 1.27 -10.26 -25.77
N LEU A 181 0.77 -9.02 -25.73
CA LEU A 181 0.39 -8.28 -26.93
C LEU A 181 1.59 -7.96 -27.83
N PHE A 182 2.76 -7.67 -27.25
CA PHE A 182 3.99 -7.48 -27.99
C PHE A 182 4.40 -8.75 -28.76
N ILE A 183 4.33 -9.91 -28.12
CA ILE A 183 4.61 -11.20 -28.77
C ILE A 183 3.63 -11.45 -29.91
N LEU A 184 2.34 -11.24 -29.69
CA LEU A 184 1.32 -11.39 -30.74
C LEU A 184 1.58 -10.45 -31.92
N PHE A 185 1.93 -9.19 -31.64
CA PHE A 185 2.27 -8.22 -32.66
C PHE A 185 3.49 -8.65 -33.48
N MET A 186 4.53 -9.17 -32.82
CA MET A 186 5.73 -9.68 -33.49
C MET A 186 5.46 -10.91 -34.35
N LEU A 187 4.62 -11.84 -33.88
CA LEU A 187 4.22 -13.02 -34.65
C LEU A 187 3.43 -12.69 -35.92
N HIS A 188 2.73 -11.55 -35.93
CA HIS A 188 1.92 -11.13 -37.08
C HIS A 188 2.69 -10.29 -38.10
N LYS A 189 3.92 -9.84 -37.78
CA LYS A 189 4.75 -9.09 -38.75
C LYS A 189 5.43 -10.04 -39.74
N PRO A 190 5.49 -9.69 -41.04
CA PRO A 190 6.18 -10.51 -42.01
C PRO A 190 7.68 -10.57 -41.70
N PRO A 191 8.33 -11.75 -41.86
CA PRO A 191 9.72 -12.00 -41.44
C PRO A 191 10.71 -10.97 -42.01
N ASP A 192 10.46 -10.52 -43.24
CA ASP A 192 11.31 -9.57 -43.97
C ASP A 192 11.41 -8.20 -43.29
N THR A 193 10.41 -7.84 -42.48
CA THR A 193 10.38 -6.58 -41.71
C THR A 193 11.26 -6.70 -40.47
N ILE A 194 11.31 -7.88 -39.85
CA ILE A 194 12.12 -8.16 -38.67
C ILE A 194 13.61 -8.15 -39.07
N VAL A 195 13.97 -8.78 -40.19
CA VAL A 195 15.36 -8.79 -40.70
C VAL A 195 15.83 -7.38 -41.06
N LYS A 196 14.99 -6.54 -41.68
CA LYS A 196 15.34 -5.14 -41.99
C LYS A 196 15.53 -4.28 -40.73
N LEU A 197 14.80 -4.54 -39.65
CA LEU A 197 14.96 -3.85 -38.37
C LEU A 197 16.27 -4.21 -37.65
N TRP A 198 16.79 -5.43 -37.86
CA TRP A 198 18.10 -5.85 -37.33
C TRP A 198 19.28 -5.43 -38.22
N ALA A 199 19.05 -5.15 -39.51
CA ALA A 199 20.09 -4.75 -40.46
C ALA A 199 20.37 -3.23 -40.49
N PHE A 200 19.55 -2.42 -39.80
CA PHE A 200 19.66 -0.95 -39.75
C PHE A 200 20.03 -0.38 -38.37
N ASN A 201 20.39 -1.24 -37.41
CA ASN A 201 21.13 -0.89 -36.19
C ASN A 201 22.50 -1.55 -36.23
#